data_AF-A0AAN5AQL3-F1
#
_entry.id   AF-A0AAN5AQL3-F1
#
_cell.length_a   1.000
_cell.length_b   1.000
_cell.length_c   1.000
_cell.angle_alpha   90.00
_cell.angle_beta   90.00
_cell.angle_gamma   90.00
#
_symmetry.space_group_name_H-M   'P 1'
#
loop_
_entity.id
_entity.type
_entity.pdbx_description
1 polymer ?
#
loop_
_entity_poly.entity_id
_entity_poly.type
_entity_poly.pdbx_seq_one_letter_code
_entity_poly.pdbx_strand_id
1 'polypeptide(L)' 'MDTENLSGMYTRLEVAQMMNIHPNTLRAYMKMHGIEIKHRRLSVREVKRIFQAIGMY' A
#
# COMPACT_ATOMS: atom_id res chain seq x y z
N MET A 1 -14.75 -3.68 13.15
CA MET A 1 -13.67 -3.39 12.17
C MET A 1 -13.08 -2.06 12.57
N ASP A 2 -12.07 -2.12 13.43
CA ASP A 2 -11.50 -0.99 14.16
C ASP A 2 -10.84 0.02 13.22
N THR A 3 -11.41 1.22 13.20
CA THR A 3 -11.02 2.37 12.37
C THR A 3 -9.87 3.18 12.97
N GLU A 4 -9.18 2.67 14.00
CA GLU A 4 -8.30 3.45 14.89
C GLU A 4 -6.79 3.34 14.61
N ASN A 5 -6.34 2.78 13.48
CA ASN A 5 -4.90 2.75 13.15
C ASN A 5 -4.45 3.97 12.32
N LEU A 6 -4.91 5.17 12.73
CA LEU A 6 -4.67 6.45 12.06
C LEU A 6 -3.35 7.14 12.48
N SER A 7 -2.32 6.38 12.90
CA SER A 7 -0.95 6.91 12.93
C SER A 7 -0.31 6.97 11.53
N GLY A 8 -1.10 6.68 10.49
CA GLY A 8 -0.99 7.34 9.20
C GLY A 8 0.21 6.95 8.36
N MET A 9 0.95 5.90 8.72
CA MET A 9 2.21 5.52 8.08
C MET A 9 2.46 4.00 8.13
N TYR A 10 2.24 3.31 7.00
CA TYR A 10 2.45 1.87 6.84
C TYR A 10 3.73 1.57 6.07
N THR A 11 4.47 0.54 6.43
CA THR A 11 5.56 0.05 5.59
C THR A 11 5.03 -0.73 4.39
N ARG A 12 5.85 -0.87 3.35
CA ARG A 12 5.51 -1.72 2.19
C ARG A 12 5.18 -3.17 2.60
N LEU A 13 5.81 -3.68 3.65
CA LEU A 13 5.56 -5.03 4.15
C LEU A 13 4.17 -5.13 4.78
N GLU A 14 3.80 -4.17 5.63
CA GLU A 14 2.46 -4.11 6.22
C GLU A 14 1.38 -3.97 5.15
N VAL A 15 1.59 -3.12 4.14
CA VAL A 15 0.66 -2.98 3.02
C VAL A 15 0.54 -4.28 2.23
N ALA A 16 1.66 -4.95 1.94
CA ALA A 16 1.65 -6.23 1.25
C ALA A 16 0.89 -7.31 2.05
N GLN A 17 1.08 -7.35 3.38
CA GLN A 17 0.36 -8.25 4.28
C GLN A 17 -1.15 -7.93 4.31
N MET A 18 -1.54 -6.66 4.39
CA MET A 18 -2.95 -6.25 4.35
C MET A 18 -3.63 -6.70 3.05
N MET A 19 -2.90 -6.68 1.94
CA MET A 19 -3.39 -7.12 0.64
C MET A 19 -3.26 -8.62 0.40
N ASN A 20 -2.68 -9.37 1.34
CA ASN A 20 -2.34 -10.79 1.19
C ASN A 20 -1.53 -11.09 -0.09
N ILE A 21 -0.63 -10.17 -0.47
CA ILE A 21 0.23 -10.34 -1.65
C ILE A 21 1.70 -10.36 -1.24
N HIS A 22 2.53 -10.97 -2.07
CA HIS A 22 3.97 -10.93 -1.86
C HIS A 22 4.50 -9.48 -2.03
N PRO A 23 5.47 -9.01 -1.22
CA PRO A 23 6.04 -7.67 -1.34
C PRO A 23 6.61 -7.34 -2.72
N ASN A 24 7.11 -8.34 -3.44
CA ASN A 24 7.57 -8.17 -4.83
C ASN A 24 6.41 -7.89 -5.78
N THR A 25 5.26 -8.51 -5.57
CA THR A 25 4.03 -8.27 -6.33
C THR A 25 3.53 -6.84 -6.07
N LEU A 26 3.51 -6.40 -4.80
CA LEU A 26 3.21 -5.01 -4.45
C LEU A 26 4.16 -4.04 -5.18
N ARG A 27 5.47 -4.31 -5.18
CA ARG A 27 6.45 -3.48 -5.89
C ARG A 27 6.21 -3.44 -7.41
N ALA A 28 5.82 -4.56 -8.01
CA ALA A 28 5.48 -4.63 -9.43
C ALA A 28 4.26 -3.78 -9.76
N TYR A 29 3.19 -3.89 -8.98
CA TYR A 29 1.99 -3.04 -9.13
C TYR A 29 2.31 -1.57 -8.94
N MET A 30 3.07 -1.21 -7.91
CA MET A 30 3.50 0.16 -7.69
C MET A 30 4.26 0.71 -8.92
N LYS A 31 5.17 -0.07 -9.49
CA LYS A 31 5.89 0.32 -10.72
C LYS A 31 4.96 0.45 -11.93
N MET A 32 4.04 -0.50 -12.11
CA MET A 32 3.07 -0.51 -13.21
C MET A 32 2.16 0.72 -13.21
N HIS A 33 1.77 1.19 -12.03
CA HIS A 33 0.91 2.36 -11.87
C HIS A 33 1.69 3.68 -11.63
N GLY A 34 3.02 3.69 -11.78
CA GLY A 34 3.85 4.89 -11.61
C GLY A 34 3.90 5.42 -10.17
N ILE A 35 3.66 4.55 -9.17
CA ILE A 35 3.70 4.88 -7.75
C ILE A 35 5.13 4.70 -7.24
N GLU A 36 5.94 5.75 -7.38
CA GLU A 36 7.31 5.78 -6.85
C GLU A 36 7.33 6.26 -5.39
N ILE A 37 7.43 5.30 -4.47
CA ILE A 37 7.50 5.62 -3.03
C ILE A 37 8.96 5.70 -2.61
N LYS A 38 9.44 6.94 -2.51
CA LYS A 38 10.79 7.27 -2.02
C LYS A 38 10.90 7.10 -0.50
N HIS A 39 9.78 7.10 0.21
CA HIS A 39 9.73 7.02 1.66
C HIS A 39 9.61 5.57 2.16
N ARG A 40 10.22 5.28 3.30
CA ARG A 40 10.13 3.95 3.94
C ARG A 40 8.72 3.64 4.46
N ARG A 41 7.91 4.68 4.68
CA ARG A 41 6.54 4.63 5.20
C ARG A 41 5.58 5.32 4.23
N LEU A 42 4.42 4.70 4.02
CA LEU A 42 3.32 5.11 3.15
C LEU A 42 2.21 5.72 3.98
N SER A 43 1.70 6.85 3.55
CA SER A 43 0.48 7.42 4.11
C SER A 43 -0.75 6.56 3.81
N VAL A 44 -1.79 6.67 4.64
CA VAL A 44 -3.11 6.06 4.38
C VAL A 44 -3.63 6.42 2.99
N ARG A 45 -3.37 7.64 2.52
CA ARG A 45 -3.78 8.12 1.19
C ARG A 45 -3.04 7.38 0.07
N GLU A 46 -1.75 7.12 0.22
CA GLU A 46 -0.98 6.32 -0.73
C GLU A 46 -1.43 4.85 -0.74
N VAL A 47 -1.69 4.28 0.44
CA VAL A 47 -2.25 2.93 0.55
C VAL A 47 -3.59 2.84 -0.18
N LYS A 48 -4.51 3.78 0.05
CA LYS A 48 -5.78 3.82 -0.68
C LYS A 48 -5.59 3.88 -2.20
N ARG A 49 -4.62 4.68 -2.69
CA ARG A 49 -4.30 4.75 -4.14
C ARG A 49 -3.80 3.40 -4.68
N ILE A 50 -2.97 2.69 -3.92
CA ILE A 50 -2.50 1.35 -4.30
C ILE A 50 -3.67 0.36 -4.39
N PHE A 51 -4.56 0.36 -3.39
CA PHE A 51 -5.72 -0.53 -3.38
C PHE A 51 -6.68 -0.26 -4.55
N GLN A 52 -6.95 1.02 -4.84
CA GLN A 52 -7.76 1.43 -6.00
C GLN A 52 -7.10 1.02 -7.33
N ALA A 53 -5.78 1.23 -7.46
CA ALA A 53 -5.05 0.87 -8.67
C ALA A 53 -5.09 -0.64 -8.96
N ILE A 54 -5.08 -1.47 -7.92
CA ILE A 54 -5.10 -2.93 -8.02
C ILE A 54 -6.54 -3.47 -8.23
N GLY A 55 -7.57 -2.62 -8.16
CA GLY A 55 -8.95 -3.02 -8.38
C GLY A 55 -9.56 -3.83 -7.22
N MET A 56 -8.99 -3.73 -6.02
CA MET A 56 -9.55 -4.33 -4.79
C MET A 56 -10.49 -3.34 -4.08
N TYR A 57 -11.52 -2.86 -4.77
CA TYR A 57 -12.59 -2.03 -4.18
C TYR A 57 -13.96 -2.58 -4.55
#